data_AF-A0A1I2UQ91-F1
#
_entry.id   AF-A0A1I2UQ91-F1
#
_cell.length_a   1.000
_cell.length_b   1.000
_cell.length_c   1.000
_cell.angle_alpha   90.00
_cell.angle_beta   90.00
_cell.angle_gamma   90.00
#
_symmetry.space_group_name_H-M   'P 1'
#
loop_
_entity.id
_entity.type
_entity.pdbx_description
1 polymer ?
#
loop_
_entity_poly.entity_id
_entity_poly.type
_entity_poly.pdbx_seq_one_letter_code
_entity_poly.pdbx_strand_id
1 'polypeptide(L)'
;MGVISWVNHHADKLRIYKNDISLVRDSAEGNLAIVCALNDSAKQITQVSSIYGALDLINPSQTFYHWNLSSYPMNRSQKAYITSIIRL
;
A
#
# COMPACT_ATOMS: atom_id res chain seq x y z
N MET A 1 -14.52 -5.95 15.80
CA MET A 1 -14.24 -6.98 14.77
C MET A 1 -14.00 -6.28 13.45
N GLY A 2 -12.85 -6.49 12.79
CA GLY A 2 -12.58 -5.96 11.45
C GLY A 2 -13.15 -6.85 10.34
N VAL A 3 -13.16 -6.34 9.09
CA VAL A 3 -13.70 -7.06 7.91
C VAL A 3 -13.05 -8.43 7.72
N ILE A 4 -11.74 -8.54 7.92
CA ILE A 4 -10.98 -9.80 7.77
C ILE A 4 -11.47 -10.85 8.76
N SER A 5 -11.63 -10.48 10.03
CA SER A 5 -12.15 -11.38 11.04
C SER A 5 -13.60 -11.77 10.78
N TRP A 6 -14.42 -10.85 10.24
CA TRP A 6 -15.79 -11.15 9.83
C TRP A 6 -15.84 -12.17 8.69
N VAL A 7 -15.02 -11.99 7.65
CA VAL A 7 -14.92 -12.91 6.51
C VAL A 7 -14.50 -14.30 7.02
N ASN A 8 -13.47 -14.37 7.87
CA ASN A 8 -13.00 -15.63 8.43
C ASN A 8 -14.07 -16.33 9.30
N HIS A 9 -14.83 -15.56 10.10
CA HIS A 9 -15.92 -16.10 10.90
C HIS A 9 -17.05 -16.69 10.04
N HIS A 10 -17.27 -16.14 8.85
CA HIS A 10 -18.31 -16.57 7.91
C HIS A 10 -17.78 -17.48 6.79
N ALA A 11 -16.55 -17.98 6.90
CA ALA A 11 -15.89 -18.74 5.85
C ALA A 11 -16.71 -19.94 5.34
N ASP A 12 -17.39 -20.66 6.24
CA ASP A 12 -18.22 -21.81 5.89
C ASP A 12 -19.43 -21.41 5.02
N LYS A 13 -20.03 -20.24 5.29
CA LYS A 13 -21.14 -19.69 4.49
C LYS A 13 -20.65 -19.14 3.15
N LEU A 14 -19.45 -18.57 3.14
CA LEU A 14 -18.81 -18.01 1.96
C LEU A 14 -18.11 -19.07 1.08
N ARG A 15 -17.99 -20.31 1.57
CA ARG A 15 -17.27 -21.42 0.93
C ARG A 15 -15.81 -21.08 0.61
N ILE A 16 -15.12 -20.46 1.57
CA ILE A 16 -13.69 -20.14 1.48
C ILE A 16 -12.92 -20.86 2.59
N TYR A 17 -11.61 -20.97 2.42
CA TYR A 17 -10.74 -21.54 3.44
C TYR A 17 -10.53 -20.55 4.58
N LYS A 18 -10.71 -21.02 5.83
CA LYS A 18 -10.38 -20.25 7.02
C LYS A 18 -8.87 -20.05 7.08
N ASN A 19 -8.47 -18.88 7.55
CA ASN A 19 -7.08 -18.48 7.74
C ASN A 19 -6.23 -18.60 6.46
N ASP A 20 -6.86 -18.47 5.29
CA ASP A 20 -6.21 -18.44 3.99
C ASP A 20 -6.77 -17.30 3.16
N ILE A 21 -6.63 -16.09 3.70
CA ILE A 21 -7.13 -14.86 3.11
C ILE A 21 -5.99 -14.14 2.39
N SER A 22 -6.18 -13.84 1.10
CA SER A 22 -5.28 -13.00 0.32
C SER A 22 -5.81 -11.57 0.23
N LEU A 23 -4.96 -10.59 0.54
CA LEU A 23 -5.27 -9.17 0.35
C LEU A 23 -4.57 -8.63 -0.89
N VAL A 24 -5.32 -8.12 -1.86
CA VAL A 24 -4.78 -7.48 -3.07
C VAL A 24 -5.35 -6.09 -3.18
N ARG A 25 -4.50 -5.07 -3.09
CA ARG A 25 -4.90 -3.65 -3.08
C ARG A 25 -3.86 -2.78 -3.75
N ASP A 26 -4.27 -1.60 -4.16
CA ASP A 26 -3.44 -0.69 -4.94
C ASP A 26 -3.38 0.72 -4.35
N SER A 27 -2.36 1.51 -4.75
CA SER A 27 -2.19 2.91 -4.33
C SER A 27 -2.21 3.07 -2.79
N ALA A 28 -3.05 3.95 -2.24
CA ALA A 28 -3.21 4.13 -0.81
C ALA A 28 -3.72 2.87 -0.10
N GLU A 29 -4.55 2.05 -0.74
CA GLU A 29 -5.06 0.82 -0.13
C GLU A 29 -4.02 -0.31 -0.10
N GLY A 30 -3.00 -0.24 -0.95
CA GLY A 30 -1.82 -1.11 -0.85
C GLY A 30 -1.11 -0.96 0.50
N ASN A 31 -1.00 0.27 0.99
CA ASN A 31 -0.50 0.55 2.35
C ASN A 31 -1.40 -0.11 3.41
N LEU A 32 -2.72 0.10 3.30
CA LEU A 32 -3.69 -0.47 4.23
C LEU A 32 -3.63 -2.00 4.27
N ALA A 33 -3.48 -2.66 3.12
CA ALA A 33 -3.36 -4.11 3.04
C ALA A 33 -2.13 -4.63 3.78
N ILE A 34 -0.98 -3.94 3.64
CA ILE A 34 0.25 -4.28 4.37
C ILE A 34 0.07 -4.07 5.87
N VAL A 35 -0.49 -2.93 6.29
CA VAL A 35 -0.76 -2.64 7.71
C VAL A 35 -1.71 -3.67 8.33
N CYS A 36 -2.75 -4.10 7.60
CA CYS A 36 -3.65 -5.16 8.06
C CYS A 36 -2.91 -6.48 8.30
N ALA A 37 -2.00 -6.87 7.40
CA ALA A 37 -1.26 -8.12 7.55
C ALA A 37 -0.17 -8.07 8.62
N LEU A 38 0.53 -6.94 8.76
CA LEU A 38 1.50 -6.75 9.83
C LEU A 38 0.85 -6.80 11.22
N ASN A 39 -0.38 -6.30 11.33
CA ASN A 39 -1.16 -6.31 12.57
C ASN A 39 -2.01 -7.58 12.76
N ASP A 40 -1.95 -8.54 11.85
CA ASP A 40 -2.73 -9.76 11.95
C ASP A 40 -2.11 -10.77 12.92
N SER A 41 -2.46 -10.61 14.20
CA SER A 41 -2.06 -11.52 15.27
C SER A 41 -2.71 -12.90 15.16
N ALA A 42 -3.87 -12.99 14.51
CA ALA A 42 -4.64 -14.23 14.38
C ALA A 42 -4.18 -15.10 13.19
N LYS A 43 -3.22 -14.60 12.38
CA LYS A 43 -2.64 -15.31 11.23
C LYS A 43 -3.72 -15.79 10.24
N GLN A 44 -4.68 -14.91 9.98
CA GLN A 44 -5.79 -15.13 9.06
C GLN A 44 -5.39 -14.83 7.60
N ILE A 45 -4.42 -13.93 7.40
CA ILE A 45 -3.92 -13.48 6.10
C ILE A 45 -2.67 -14.28 5.74
N THR A 46 -2.71 -14.97 4.61
CA THR A 46 -1.59 -15.78 4.10
C THR A 46 -0.78 -15.07 3.03
N GLN A 47 -1.41 -14.13 2.30
CA GLN A 47 -0.75 -13.40 1.24
C GLN A 47 -1.21 -11.95 1.17
N VAL A 48 -0.26 -11.05 0.88
CA VAL A 48 -0.55 -9.66 0.52
C VAL A 48 0.14 -9.31 -0.79
N SER A 49 -0.63 -8.74 -1.71
CA SER A 49 -0.14 -8.13 -2.93
C SER A 49 -0.49 -6.64 -2.91
N SER A 50 0.52 -5.80 -2.68
CA SER A 50 0.40 -4.34 -2.73
C SER A 50 0.88 -3.83 -4.07
N ILE A 51 -0.04 -3.40 -4.92
CA ILE A 51 0.25 -2.93 -6.28
C ILE A 51 0.51 -1.41 -6.23
N TYR A 52 1.73 -0.98 -6.55
CA TYR A 52 2.17 0.44 -6.44
C TYR A 52 1.74 1.13 -5.13
N GLY A 53 1.80 0.39 -4.01
CA GLY A 53 1.32 0.88 -2.72
C GLY A 53 2.05 2.13 -2.25
N ALA A 54 1.34 3.03 -1.56
CA ALA A 54 1.93 4.18 -0.86
C ALA A 54 2.63 3.72 0.43
N LEU A 55 3.76 3.02 0.29
CA LEU A 55 4.42 2.31 1.40
C LEU A 55 5.38 3.19 2.20
N ASP A 56 6.05 4.12 1.52
CA ASP A 56 6.99 5.05 2.14
C ASP A 56 6.35 6.44 2.21
N LEU A 57 5.96 6.85 3.42
CA LEU A 57 5.25 8.10 3.71
C LEU A 57 6.11 9.12 4.44
N ILE A 58 7.40 8.83 4.69
CA ILE A 58 8.29 9.79 5.35
C ILE A 58 8.74 10.87 4.35
N ASN A 59 9.31 11.95 4.87
CA ASN A 59 9.83 13.00 4.01
C ASN A 59 10.90 12.41 3.07
N PRO A 60 10.92 12.74 1.76
CA PRO A 60 11.92 12.22 0.83
C PRO A 60 13.38 12.43 1.29
N SER A 61 13.66 13.50 2.05
CA SER A 61 15.00 13.75 2.61
C SER A 61 15.44 12.70 3.65
N GLN A 62 14.50 11.99 4.26
CA GLN A 62 14.72 11.00 5.30
C GLN A 62 14.71 9.55 4.77
N THR A 63 14.30 9.34 3.52
CA THR A 63 14.31 8.00 2.90
C THR A 63 15.75 7.60 2.56
N PHE A 64 16.04 6.30 2.59
CA PHE A 64 17.37 5.77 2.22
C PHE A 64 17.80 6.15 0.80
N TYR A 65 16.83 6.33 -0.10
CA TYR A 65 17.05 6.61 -1.51
C TYR A 65 17.03 8.11 -1.83
N HIS A 66 16.74 8.98 -0.86
CA HIS A 66 16.79 10.45 -0.96
C HIS A 66 16.22 11.02 -2.27
N TRP A 67 15.03 10.56 -2.67
CA TRP A 67 14.48 10.91 -3.98
C TRP A 67 14.28 12.42 -4.14
N ASN A 68 14.72 12.96 -5.27
CA ASN A 68 14.59 14.38 -5.58
C ASN A 68 14.28 14.59 -7.07
N LEU A 69 13.33 15.47 -7.36
CA LEU A 69 12.94 15.83 -8.73
C LEU A 69 14.11 16.45 -9.51
N SER A 70 15.07 17.11 -8.85
CA SER A 70 16.27 17.66 -9.50
C SER A 70 17.19 16.60 -10.10
N SER A 71 17.05 15.34 -9.69
CA SER A 71 17.85 14.22 -10.21
C SER A 71 17.45 13.79 -11.63
N TYR A 72 16.35 14.32 -12.16
CA TYR A 72 15.83 13.95 -13.48
C TYR A 72 15.97 15.13 -14.46
N PRO A 73 16.51 14.91 -15.67
CA PRO A 73 16.55 15.94 -16.69
C PRO A 73 15.12 16.31 -17.10
N MET A 74 14.79 17.59 -17.01
CA MET A 74 13.47 18.12 -17.36
C MET A 74 13.59 19.21 -18.40
N ASN A 75 12.63 19.26 -19.32
CA ASN A 75 12.48 20.41 -20.20
C ASN A 75 12.12 21.65 -19.37
N ARG A 76 12.88 22.75 -19.54
CA ARG A 76 12.68 23.99 -18.80
C ARG A 76 11.26 24.54 -18.93
N SER A 77 10.62 24.42 -20.09
CA SER A 77 9.26 24.91 -20.31
C SER A 77 8.20 24.12 -19.53
N GLN A 78 8.47 22.85 -19.21
CA GLN A 78 7.55 21.96 -18.51
C GLN A 78 7.83 21.87 -17.01
N LYS A 79 8.98 22.35 -16.54
CA LYS A 79 9.41 22.22 -15.14
C LYS A 79 8.37 22.78 -14.16
N ALA A 80 7.81 23.96 -14.44
CA ALA A 80 6.80 24.58 -13.58
C ALA A 80 5.53 23.71 -13.47
N TYR A 81 5.06 23.19 -14.61
CA TYR A 81 3.89 22.31 -14.67
C TYR A 81 4.13 20.99 -13.92
N ILE A 82 5.25 20.32 -14.18
CA ILE A 82 5.60 19.05 -13.53
C ILE A 82 5.67 19.23 -12.01
N THR A 83 6.34 20.30 -11.55
CA THR A 83 6.47 20.60 -10.11
C THR A 83 5.11 20.95 -9.47
N SER A 84 4.16 21.53 -10.20
CA SER A 84 2.82 21.81 -9.66
C SER A 84 1.96 20.55 -9.46
N ILE A 85 2.20 19.49 -10.24
CA ILE A 85 1.46 18.22 -10.15
C ILE A 85 2.04 17.34 -9.06
N ILE A 86 3.36 17.24 -9.01
CA ILE A 86 4.08 16.52 -7.97
C ILE A 86 4.12 17.43 -6.74
N ARG A 87 3.05 17.41 -5.96
CA ARG A 87 2.94 18.15 -4.69
C ARG A 87 3.93 17.56 -3.68
N LEU A 88 5.16 18.08 -3.67
CA LEU A 88 6.16 17.87 -2.63
C LEU A 88 6.04 18.96 -1.57
#